data_AF-A0A3N5T3G2-F1
#
_entry.id   AF-A0A3N5T3G2-F1
#
_cell.length_a   1.000
_cell.length_b   1.000
_cell.length_c   1.000
_cell.angle_alpha   90.00
_cell.angle_beta   90.00
_cell.angle_gamma   90.00
#
_symmetry.space_group_name_H-M   'P 1'
#
loop_
_entity.id
_entity.type
_entity.pdbx_description
1 polymer ?
#
loop_
_entity_poly.entity_id
_entity_poly.type
_entity_poly.pdbx_seq_one_letter_code
_entity_poly.pdbx_strand_id
1 'polypeptide(L)'
;MRREYYSDTITNFLITASNEILGELAQGSDFPVEPTQRDAWLEEIRILKNTLQPHKGSIYFEYSIPRMGKRIDVVLIIGSVIFVLEFKVGEKEFPSYAIDQVWDYALDLKNFHETSHEPYIAPVVIATQAKAPSTGISTTPHNDKILLPIKSNEELLDQIISSVLLFTDGNNINPAVWEAGSYCPTPTIIEAAMALYNGHSVEDISRRSADEINLRETSDTISEVIRLSKENAQKSICFVTGVPGAGKTLVGLNIATKHINKNNDLYSVFLSGNGPLVAVLREALTRDKVQREKERGHKAKKGEVMSEVKMFIQNVHNFRDEGLIDI
;
A
#
# COMPACT_ATOMS: atom_id res chain seq x y z
N MET A 1 0.33 -19.91 -1.01
CA MET A 1 1.03 -19.53 -2.25
C MET A 1 2.32 -18.84 -1.83
N ARG A 2 3.49 -19.31 -2.26
CA ARG A 2 4.77 -18.64 -1.94
C ARG A 2 4.77 -17.25 -2.59
N ARG A 3 5.28 -16.23 -1.88
CA ARG A 3 5.32 -14.84 -2.36
C ARG A 3 6.63 -14.52 -3.04
N GLU A 4 7.65 -15.29 -2.74
CA GLU A 4 9.03 -15.23 -3.20
C GLU A 4 9.33 -16.35 -4.20
N TYR A 5 10.37 -16.18 -5.00
CA TYR A 5 10.88 -17.26 -5.85
C TYR A 5 11.87 -18.16 -5.11
N TYR A 6 12.62 -17.59 -4.18
CA TYR A 6 13.56 -18.32 -3.33
C TYR A 6 13.50 -17.77 -1.90
N SER A 7 13.52 -18.67 -0.92
CA SER A 7 13.65 -18.34 0.50
C SER A 7 14.48 -19.38 1.22
N ASP A 8 15.32 -18.91 2.15
CA ASP A 8 16.04 -19.79 3.07
C ASP A 8 16.52 -19.01 4.31
N THR A 9 17.09 -19.73 5.26
CA THR A 9 17.94 -19.11 6.28
C THR A 9 19.22 -18.58 5.65
N ILE A 10 19.75 -17.46 6.17
CA ILE A 10 21.02 -16.90 5.71
C ILE A 10 22.13 -17.96 5.80
N THR A 11 22.16 -18.77 6.87
CA THR A 11 23.17 -19.83 7.03
C THR A 11 23.16 -20.84 5.89
N ASN A 12 21.98 -21.29 5.45
CA ASN A 12 21.86 -22.21 4.32
C ASN A 12 22.21 -21.51 2.99
N PHE A 13 21.68 -20.30 2.77
CA PHE A 13 21.98 -19.50 1.58
C PHE A 13 23.50 -19.33 1.35
N LEU A 14 24.28 -19.13 2.42
CA LEU A 14 25.74 -19.00 2.35
C LEU A 14 26.45 -20.27 1.86
N ILE A 15 25.93 -21.46 2.18
CA ILE A 15 26.55 -22.75 1.83
C ILE A 15 25.99 -23.34 0.52
N THR A 16 24.74 -23.03 0.16
CA THR A 16 24.09 -23.50 -1.07
C THR A 16 24.82 -22.96 -2.29
N ALA A 17 25.03 -23.76 -3.33
CA ALA A 17 25.77 -23.31 -4.52
C ALA A 17 24.99 -22.20 -5.26
N SER A 18 25.69 -21.19 -5.80
CA SER A 18 25.01 -20.05 -6.46
C SER A 18 24.16 -20.49 -7.67
N ASN A 19 24.58 -21.54 -8.39
CA ASN A 19 23.82 -22.11 -9.49
C ASN A 19 22.55 -22.85 -9.05
N GLU A 20 22.53 -23.37 -7.82
CA GLU A 20 21.36 -24.04 -7.24
C GLU A 20 20.31 -23.00 -6.86
N ILE A 21 20.73 -21.92 -6.17
CA ILE A 21 19.87 -20.76 -5.87
C ILE A 21 19.31 -20.16 -7.17
N LEU A 22 20.16 -19.97 -8.19
CA LEU A 22 19.72 -19.50 -9.50
C LEU A 22 18.70 -20.44 -10.15
N GLY A 23 18.87 -21.75 -9.98
CA GLY A 23 17.94 -22.77 -10.46
C GLY A 23 16.56 -22.64 -9.80
N GLU A 24 16.51 -22.41 -8.50
CA GLU A 24 15.26 -22.17 -7.76
C GLU A 24 14.58 -20.85 -8.20
N LEU A 25 15.34 -19.77 -8.34
CA LEU A 25 14.83 -18.50 -8.86
C LEU A 25 14.21 -18.66 -10.26
N ALA A 26 14.91 -19.35 -11.15
CA ALA A 26 14.43 -19.60 -12.50
C ALA A 26 13.18 -20.50 -12.54
N GLN A 27 13.06 -21.47 -11.62
CA GLN A 27 11.86 -22.30 -11.48
C GLN A 27 10.67 -21.54 -10.88
N GLY A 28 10.94 -20.59 -9.98
CA GLY A 28 9.91 -19.74 -9.38
C GLY A 28 9.36 -18.68 -10.35
N SER A 29 10.15 -18.28 -11.35
CA SER A 29 9.77 -17.25 -12.32
C SER A 29 8.54 -17.63 -13.14
N ASP A 30 7.52 -16.77 -13.10
CA ASP A 30 6.30 -16.90 -13.91
C ASP A 30 6.55 -16.66 -15.42
N PHE A 31 7.73 -16.13 -15.78
CA PHE A 31 8.10 -15.73 -17.14
C PHE A 31 9.47 -16.28 -17.56
N PRO A 32 9.77 -16.34 -18.88
CA PRO A 32 11.11 -16.67 -19.35
C PRO A 32 12.17 -15.75 -18.74
N VAL A 33 13.23 -16.35 -18.21
CA VAL A 33 14.35 -15.61 -17.60
C VAL A 33 15.29 -15.13 -18.70
N GLU A 34 15.33 -13.81 -18.90
CA GLU A 34 16.27 -13.17 -19.82
C GLU A 34 17.71 -13.25 -19.29
N PRO A 35 18.73 -13.27 -20.16
CA PRO A 35 20.13 -13.32 -19.73
C PRO A 35 20.52 -12.19 -18.77
N THR A 36 19.98 -10.99 -18.96
CA THR A 36 20.23 -9.84 -18.09
C THR A 36 19.69 -10.04 -16.68
N GLN A 37 18.52 -10.66 -16.53
CA GLN A 37 17.94 -10.97 -15.21
C GLN A 37 18.76 -12.05 -14.51
N ARG A 38 19.14 -13.10 -15.25
CA ARG A 38 20.02 -14.16 -14.74
C ARG A 38 21.35 -13.60 -14.21
N ASP A 39 21.97 -12.71 -14.98
CA ASP A 39 23.26 -12.13 -14.64
C ASP A 39 23.13 -11.16 -13.44
N ALA A 40 22.01 -10.43 -13.33
CA ALA A 40 21.69 -9.63 -12.16
C ALA A 40 21.54 -10.48 -10.89
N TRP A 41 20.76 -11.56 -10.93
CA TRP A 41 20.60 -12.47 -9.79
C TRP A 41 21.94 -13.09 -9.35
N LEU A 42 22.79 -13.50 -10.30
CA LEU A 42 24.12 -14.02 -9.96
C LEU A 42 24.98 -12.99 -9.23
N GLU A 43 24.91 -11.74 -9.64
CA GLU A 43 25.64 -10.65 -8.99
C GLU A 43 25.09 -10.33 -7.60
N GLU A 44 23.77 -10.30 -7.44
CA GLU A 44 23.10 -10.14 -6.14
C GLU A 44 23.48 -11.27 -5.17
N ILE A 45 23.43 -12.53 -5.63
CA ILE A 45 23.84 -13.69 -4.84
C ILE A 45 25.30 -13.56 -4.40
N ARG A 46 26.19 -13.14 -5.30
CA ARG A 46 27.62 -12.95 -4.99
C ARG A 46 27.81 -11.87 -3.91
N ILE A 47 27.18 -10.71 -4.07
CA ILE A 47 27.26 -9.60 -3.13
C ILE A 47 26.73 -10.01 -1.75
N LEU A 48 25.56 -10.66 -1.72
CA LEU A 48 24.91 -11.05 -0.48
C LEU A 48 25.66 -12.18 0.24
N LYS A 49 26.27 -13.12 -0.48
CA LYS A 49 27.12 -14.15 0.16
C LYS A 49 28.34 -13.59 0.86
N ASN A 50 28.92 -12.52 0.33
CA ASN A 50 30.03 -11.83 0.98
C ASN A 50 29.54 -11.00 2.18
N THR A 51 28.46 -10.26 1.98
CA THR A 51 27.88 -9.33 2.96
C THR A 51 27.31 -10.05 4.18
N LEU A 52 26.65 -11.19 3.99
CA LEU A 52 25.83 -11.83 5.03
C LEU A 52 26.58 -12.82 5.92
N GLN A 53 27.89 -13.02 5.72
CA GLN A 53 28.72 -13.92 6.54
C GLN A 53 28.58 -13.71 8.06
N PRO A 54 28.58 -12.46 8.60
CA PRO A 54 28.47 -12.24 10.04
C PRO A 54 27.03 -12.26 10.55
N HIS A 55 26.04 -12.34 9.66
CA HIS A 55 24.62 -12.14 9.99
C HIS A 55 23.87 -13.47 10.08
N LYS A 56 22.79 -13.48 10.87
CA LYS A 56 21.85 -14.60 10.98
C LYS A 56 20.44 -14.09 10.75
N GLY A 57 19.61 -14.91 10.12
CA GLY A 57 18.28 -14.49 9.74
C GLY A 57 17.73 -15.29 8.58
N SER A 58 16.78 -14.69 7.87
CA SER A 58 16.19 -15.25 6.66
C SER A 58 16.36 -14.29 5.48
N ILE A 59 16.41 -14.87 4.29
CA ILE A 59 16.55 -14.17 3.02
C ILE A 59 15.44 -14.62 2.07
N TYR A 60 14.86 -13.68 1.34
CA TYR A 60 13.82 -13.91 0.35
C TYR A 60 14.18 -13.14 -0.91
N PHE A 61 14.26 -13.82 -2.04
CA PHE A 61 14.46 -13.16 -3.33
C PHE A 61 13.14 -13.06 -4.09
N GLU A 62 13.02 -11.98 -4.86
CA GLU A 62 11.87 -11.75 -5.75
C GLU A 62 10.55 -11.78 -4.97
N TYR A 63 10.53 -11.10 -3.82
CA TYR A 63 9.39 -11.09 -2.91
C TYR A 63 8.24 -10.25 -3.48
N SER A 64 7.10 -10.87 -3.73
CA SER A 64 5.94 -10.24 -4.35
C SER A 64 5.32 -9.17 -3.46
N ILE A 65 5.00 -8.03 -4.09
CA ILE A 65 4.18 -6.95 -3.58
C ILE A 65 2.89 -6.90 -4.40
N PRO A 66 1.84 -7.65 -3.99
CA PRO A 66 0.64 -7.85 -4.81
C PRO A 66 -0.05 -6.56 -5.24
N ARG A 67 -0.12 -5.56 -4.34
CA ARG A 67 -0.79 -4.28 -4.61
C ARG A 67 -0.14 -3.51 -5.77
N MET A 68 1.18 -3.64 -5.91
CA MET A 68 1.95 -2.94 -6.94
C MET A 68 2.15 -3.78 -8.21
N GLY A 69 1.86 -5.09 -8.16
CA GLY A 69 2.20 -6.02 -9.24
C GLY A 69 3.71 -6.08 -9.51
N LYS A 70 4.52 -5.85 -8.47
CA LYS A 70 5.99 -5.80 -8.53
C LYS A 70 6.60 -6.76 -7.52
N ARG A 71 7.92 -6.93 -7.59
CA ARG A 71 8.71 -7.74 -6.66
C ARG A 71 9.83 -6.89 -6.08
N ILE A 72 10.15 -7.10 -4.80
CA ILE A 72 11.36 -6.62 -4.15
C ILE A 72 12.47 -7.59 -4.55
N ASP A 73 13.63 -7.08 -4.97
CA ASP A 73 14.77 -7.92 -5.35
C ASP A 73 15.15 -8.86 -4.19
N VAL A 74 15.42 -8.29 -3.01
CA VAL A 74 15.69 -9.08 -1.80
C VAL A 74 15.07 -8.48 -0.54
N VAL A 75 14.43 -9.33 0.26
CA VAL A 75 14.06 -9.02 1.65
C VAL A 75 14.97 -9.80 2.60
N LEU A 76 15.51 -9.13 3.60
CA LEU A 76 16.23 -9.79 4.70
C LEU A 76 15.51 -9.56 6.02
N ILE A 77 15.42 -10.61 6.83
CA ILE A 77 14.96 -10.53 8.22
C ILE A 77 16.16 -10.80 9.10
N ILE A 78 16.70 -9.76 9.75
CA ILE A 78 17.86 -9.86 10.63
C ILE A 78 17.53 -9.11 11.92
N GLY A 79 17.60 -9.81 13.06
CA GLY A 79 17.22 -9.22 14.35
C GLY A 79 15.79 -8.69 14.35
N SER A 80 15.61 -7.43 14.76
CA SER A 80 14.31 -6.73 14.80
C SER A 80 13.96 -5.97 13.51
N VAL A 81 14.73 -6.17 12.43
CA VAL A 81 14.67 -5.34 11.22
C VAL A 81 14.32 -6.16 9.98
N ILE A 82 13.45 -5.60 9.15
CA ILE A 82 13.15 -6.03 7.78
C ILE A 82 13.93 -5.10 6.84
N PHE A 83 14.96 -5.63 6.17
CA PHE A 83 15.65 -4.91 5.12
C PHE A 83 14.96 -5.15 3.78
N VAL A 84 14.66 -4.07 3.08
CA VAL A 84 14.09 -4.09 1.73
C VAL A 84 15.19 -3.62 0.80
N LEU A 85 15.78 -4.54 0.05
CA LEU A 85 16.92 -4.27 -0.82
C LEU A 85 16.46 -4.16 -2.27
N GLU A 86 16.84 -3.06 -2.92
CA GLU A 86 16.64 -2.83 -4.35
C GLU A 86 18.01 -2.68 -5.02
N PHE A 87 18.37 -3.62 -5.88
CA PHE A 87 19.62 -3.61 -6.62
C PHE A 87 19.48 -2.86 -7.95
N LYS A 88 20.56 -2.15 -8.28
CA LYS A 88 20.81 -1.54 -9.58
C LYS A 88 22.21 -1.96 -10.02
N VAL A 89 22.28 -3.17 -10.56
CA VAL A 89 23.54 -3.79 -10.99
C VAL A 89 24.18 -2.98 -12.12
N GLY A 90 25.44 -2.59 -11.94
CA GLY A 90 26.22 -1.82 -12.90
C GLY A 90 26.05 -0.30 -12.79
N GLU A 91 25.07 0.18 -12.03
CA GLU A 91 24.83 1.62 -11.87
C GLU A 91 25.91 2.28 -11.01
N LYS A 92 26.28 3.50 -11.39
CA LYS A 92 27.29 4.33 -10.71
C LYS A 92 26.68 5.45 -9.86
N GLU A 93 25.39 5.67 -10.01
CA GLU A 93 24.62 6.68 -9.31
C GLU A 93 23.35 6.07 -8.72
N PHE A 94 22.66 6.84 -7.89
CA PHE A 94 21.42 6.44 -7.25
C PHE A 94 20.27 7.15 -7.94
N PRO A 95 19.67 6.57 -8.99
CA PRO A 95 18.62 7.25 -9.71
C PRO A 95 17.40 7.43 -8.81
N SER A 96 16.71 8.57 -8.94
CA SER A 96 15.56 8.91 -8.11
C SER A 96 14.47 7.82 -8.15
N TYR A 97 14.23 7.23 -9.33
CA TYR A 97 13.24 6.17 -9.47
C TYR A 97 13.53 4.93 -8.61
N ALA A 98 14.80 4.60 -8.37
CA ALA A 98 15.17 3.46 -7.54
C ALA A 98 14.98 3.77 -6.04
N ILE A 99 15.22 5.02 -5.65
CA ILE A 99 14.95 5.53 -4.30
C ILE A 99 13.45 5.52 -4.03
N ASP A 100 12.66 6.05 -4.97
CA ASP A 100 11.18 6.07 -4.87
C ASP A 100 10.63 4.64 -4.83
N GLN A 101 11.19 3.73 -5.63
CA GLN A 101 10.76 2.33 -5.69
C GLN A 101 11.00 1.58 -4.36
N VAL A 102 12.21 1.66 -3.79
CA VAL A 102 12.50 0.99 -2.51
C VAL A 102 11.69 1.60 -1.36
N TRP A 103 11.43 2.92 -1.43
CA TRP A 103 10.57 3.62 -0.49
C TRP A 103 9.12 3.14 -0.58
N ASP A 104 8.57 3.03 -1.78
CA ASP A 104 7.22 2.52 -2.02
C ASP A 104 7.07 1.09 -1.49
N TYR A 105 8.08 0.23 -1.69
CA TYR A 105 8.06 -1.14 -1.14
C TYR A 105 8.07 -1.16 0.39
N ALA A 106 8.87 -0.32 1.03
CA ALA A 106 8.90 -0.22 2.48
C ALA A 106 7.56 0.28 3.05
N LEU A 107 6.98 1.32 2.44
CA LEU A 107 5.66 1.81 2.81
C LEU A 107 4.58 0.75 2.60
N ASP A 108 4.68 0.01 1.53
CA ASP A 108 3.72 -1.02 1.18
C ASP A 108 3.73 -2.17 2.19
N LEU A 109 4.92 -2.71 2.51
CA LEU A 109 5.05 -3.69 3.59
C LEU A 109 4.56 -3.13 4.92
N LYS A 110 4.94 -1.88 5.26
CA LYS A 110 4.54 -1.27 6.53
C LYS A 110 3.03 -1.20 6.69
N ASN A 111 2.31 -0.83 5.63
CA ASN A 111 0.89 -0.53 5.71
C ASN A 111 0.01 -1.75 5.43
N PHE A 112 0.47 -2.67 4.58
CA PHE A 112 -0.39 -3.74 4.04
C PHE A 112 0.05 -5.15 4.42
N HIS A 113 1.24 -5.35 4.99
CA HIS A 113 1.65 -6.66 5.49
C HIS A 113 1.56 -6.69 7.01
N GLU A 114 0.59 -7.45 7.55
CA GLU A 114 0.23 -7.47 8.97
C GLU A 114 1.43 -7.63 9.90
N THR A 115 2.33 -8.54 9.57
CA THR A 115 3.51 -8.86 10.40
C THR A 115 4.69 -7.92 10.19
N SER A 116 4.58 -6.96 9.26
CA SER A 116 5.53 -5.85 9.07
C SER A 116 5.10 -4.56 9.77
N HIS A 117 3.94 -4.52 10.44
CA HIS A 117 3.41 -3.33 11.11
C HIS A 117 4.26 -2.88 12.31
N GLU A 118 4.84 -3.82 13.05
CA GLU A 118 5.59 -3.54 14.28
C GLU A 118 7.11 -3.44 14.11
N PRO A 119 7.77 -4.26 13.27
CA PRO A 119 9.22 -4.20 13.12
C PRO A 119 9.70 -2.92 12.44
N TYR A 120 11.01 -2.67 12.55
CA TYR A 120 11.66 -1.64 11.74
C TYR A 120 11.77 -2.10 10.29
N ILE A 121 11.55 -1.18 9.36
CA ILE A 121 11.76 -1.41 7.92
C ILE A 121 12.87 -0.49 7.42
N ALA A 122 13.90 -1.10 6.86
CA ALA A 122 15.08 -0.42 6.33
C ALA A 122 15.13 -0.56 4.79
N PRO A 123 14.59 0.42 4.04
CA PRO A 123 14.77 0.48 2.60
C PRO A 123 16.21 0.82 2.23
N VAL A 124 16.85 -0.02 1.42
CA VAL A 124 18.22 0.16 0.95
C VAL A 124 18.27 0.03 -0.57
N VAL A 125 18.79 1.05 -1.24
CA VAL A 125 19.08 1.02 -2.67
C VAL A 125 20.57 0.72 -2.87
N ILE A 126 20.89 -0.28 -3.69
CA ILE A 126 22.27 -0.74 -3.93
C ILE A 126 22.65 -0.48 -5.38
N ALA A 127 23.46 0.54 -5.62
CA ALA A 127 24.07 0.79 -6.91
C ALA A 127 25.49 0.19 -6.90
N THR A 128 25.70 -0.92 -7.61
CA THR A 128 26.87 -1.78 -7.36
C THR A 128 28.21 -1.15 -7.75
N GLN A 129 28.21 -0.17 -8.67
CA GLN A 129 29.42 0.56 -9.08
C GLN A 129 29.46 2.02 -8.58
N ALA A 130 28.54 2.41 -7.69
CA ALA A 130 28.53 3.75 -7.13
C ALA A 130 29.69 3.97 -6.17
N LYS A 131 30.23 5.20 -6.17
CA LYS A 131 31.17 5.63 -5.12
C LYS A 131 30.48 5.61 -3.78
N ALA A 132 31.22 5.26 -2.73
CA ALA A 132 30.75 5.28 -1.34
C ALA A 132 29.96 6.56 -1.00
N PRO A 133 28.62 6.50 -0.87
CA PRO A 133 27.83 7.66 -0.50
C PRO A 133 28.06 8.03 0.97
N SER A 134 27.79 9.28 1.33
CA SER A 134 27.59 9.63 2.74
C SER A 134 26.30 8.98 3.22
N THR A 135 26.43 7.96 4.07
CA THR A 135 25.29 7.23 4.64
C THR A 135 24.84 7.88 5.94
N GLY A 136 23.53 8.12 6.05
CA GLY A 136 22.89 8.59 7.27
C GLY A 136 21.67 7.72 7.53
N ILE A 137 21.57 7.17 8.75
CA ILE A 137 20.38 6.45 9.19
C ILE A 137 19.47 7.47 9.88
N SER A 138 18.26 7.61 9.37
CA SER A 138 17.28 8.56 9.87
C SER A 138 15.89 7.94 9.79
N THR A 139 15.05 8.25 10.77
CA THR A 139 13.63 7.87 10.79
C THR A 139 12.78 8.91 10.08
N THR A 140 11.55 8.54 9.74
CA THR A 140 10.53 9.54 9.38
C THR A 140 10.19 10.44 10.59
N PRO A 141 9.61 11.64 10.36
CA PRO A 141 9.06 12.47 11.44
C PRO A 141 7.88 11.81 12.17
N HIS A 142 7.31 10.73 11.65
CA HIS A 142 6.11 10.08 12.17
C HIS A 142 6.40 9.00 13.22
N ASN A 143 7.68 8.68 13.45
CA ASN A 143 8.11 7.59 14.33
C ASN A 143 7.39 6.26 14.03
N ASP A 144 7.18 5.99 12.74
CA ASP A 144 6.49 4.81 12.21
C ASP A 144 7.42 3.59 12.07
N LYS A 145 8.63 3.64 12.63
CA LYS A 145 9.68 2.63 12.49
C LYS A 145 10.05 2.32 11.02
N ILE A 146 9.75 3.21 10.08
CA ILE A 146 10.33 3.16 8.74
C ILE A 146 11.55 4.10 8.72
N LEU A 147 12.67 3.59 8.21
CA LEU A 147 13.87 4.40 7.97
C LEU A 147 13.79 5.06 6.60
N LEU A 148 14.32 6.27 6.46
CA LEU A 148 14.46 6.89 5.14
C LEU A 148 15.37 6.03 4.24
N PRO A 149 15.17 6.03 2.91
CA PRO A 149 15.96 5.22 1.98
C PRO A 149 17.47 5.42 2.14
N ILE A 150 18.16 4.32 2.39
CA ILE A 150 19.61 4.28 2.60
C ILE A 150 20.27 3.94 1.28
N LYS A 151 21.26 4.74 0.88
CA LYS A 151 22.05 4.50 -0.34
C LYS A 151 23.25 3.64 0.00
N SER A 152 23.46 2.54 -0.73
CA SER A 152 24.58 1.63 -0.55
C SER A 152 25.25 1.28 -1.87
N ASN A 153 26.47 0.76 -1.78
CA ASN A 153 27.10 -0.02 -2.83
C ASN A 153 27.46 -1.40 -2.27
N GLU A 154 28.19 -2.22 -3.03
CA GLU A 154 28.67 -3.53 -2.57
C GLU A 154 29.56 -3.43 -1.32
N GLU A 155 30.44 -2.43 -1.26
CA GLU A 155 31.44 -2.30 -0.19
C GLU A 155 30.85 -1.90 1.17
N LEU A 156 29.77 -1.11 1.16
CA LEU A 156 29.18 -0.54 2.37
C LEU A 156 27.97 -1.31 2.92
N LEU A 157 27.46 -2.32 2.19
CA LEU A 157 26.22 -2.97 2.56
C LEU A 157 26.28 -3.63 3.94
N ASP A 158 27.38 -4.31 4.27
CA ASP A 158 27.59 -4.94 5.58
C ASP A 158 27.62 -3.91 6.72
N GLN A 159 28.34 -2.80 6.50
CA GLN A 159 28.39 -1.70 7.46
C GLN A 159 27.00 -1.09 7.68
N ILE A 160 26.21 -0.92 6.62
CA ILE A 160 24.84 -0.39 6.69
C ILE A 160 23.94 -1.33 7.49
N ILE A 161 23.96 -2.63 7.20
CA ILE A 161 23.18 -3.62 7.94
C ILE A 161 23.54 -3.55 9.43
N SER A 162 24.83 -3.59 9.76
CA SER A 162 25.31 -3.50 11.15
C SER A 162 24.91 -2.19 11.83
N SER A 163 25.00 -1.06 11.13
CA SER A 163 24.65 0.26 11.68
C SER A 163 23.15 0.40 11.91
N VAL A 164 22.32 -0.16 11.04
CA VAL A 164 20.85 -0.19 11.21
C VAL A 164 20.47 -1.07 12.39
N LEU A 165 21.08 -2.25 12.54
CA LEU A 165 20.85 -3.12 13.69
C LEU A 165 21.24 -2.47 15.02
N LEU A 166 22.30 -1.65 15.03
CA LEU A 166 22.69 -0.87 16.21
C LEU A 166 21.76 0.33 16.49
N PHE A 167 21.20 0.92 15.45
CA PHE A 167 20.30 2.07 15.55
C PHE A 167 18.90 1.69 16.03
N THR A 168 18.45 0.49 15.67
CA THR A 168 17.08 0.02 15.93
C THR A 168 16.99 -0.75 17.24
N ASP A 169 15.80 -0.72 17.85
CA ASP A 169 15.46 -1.55 19.00
C ASP A 169 14.42 -2.61 18.61
N GLY A 170 13.94 -3.36 19.60
CA GLY A 170 12.88 -4.35 19.45
C GLY A 170 13.33 -5.80 19.54
N ASN A 171 12.34 -6.70 19.47
CA ASN A 171 12.57 -8.14 19.55
C ASN A 171 12.94 -8.72 18.19
N ASN A 172 13.67 -9.83 18.20
CA ASN A 172 13.95 -10.58 16.98
C ASN A 172 12.64 -11.02 16.32
N ILE A 173 12.53 -10.74 15.02
CA ILE A 173 11.42 -11.19 14.19
C ILE A 173 11.54 -12.70 14.03
N ASN A 174 10.45 -13.42 14.23
CA ASN A 174 10.36 -14.83 13.85
C ASN A 174 10.02 -14.91 12.36
N PRO A 175 10.92 -15.42 11.49
CA PRO A 175 10.70 -15.41 10.04
C PRO A 175 9.44 -16.19 9.62
N ALA A 176 9.18 -17.34 10.24
CA ALA A 176 8.01 -18.15 9.92
C ALA A 176 6.68 -17.44 10.29
N VAL A 177 6.68 -16.67 11.38
CA VAL A 177 5.52 -15.83 11.74
C VAL A 177 5.38 -14.69 10.76
N TRP A 178 6.49 -14.03 10.41
CA TRP A 178 6.48 -12.92 9.46
C TRP A 178 5.93 -13.34 8.10
N GLU A 179 6.43 -14.44 7.53
CA GLU A 179 5.99 -15.00 6.26
C GLU A 179 4.48 -15.34 6.25
N ALA A 180 3.98 -15.87 7.37
CA ALA A 180 2.57 -16.26 7.50
C ALA A 180 1.62 -15.04 7.62
N GLY A 181 2.17 -13.83 7.75
CA GLY A 181 1.41 -12.59 7.82
C GLY A 181 0.46 -12.43 6.64
N SER A 182 -0.76 -11.98 6.91
CA SER A 182 -1.70 -11.67 5.85
C SER A 182 -1.28 -10.39 5.15
N TYR A 183 -1.33 -10.40 3.82
CA TYR A 183 -1.17 -9.20 3.03
C TYR A 183 -2.57 -8.62 2.76
N CYS A 184 -2.89 -7.54 3.45
CA CYS A 184 -4.18 -6.87 3.51
C CYS A 184 -4.06 -5.48 2.85
N PRO A 185 -4.08 -5.40 1.51
CA PRO A 185 -4.12 -4.11 0.84
C PRO A 185 -5.39 -3.38 1.28
N THR A 186 -5.29 -2.07 1.57
CA THR A 186 -6.50 -1.27 1.82
C THR A 186 -7.43 -1.44 0.62
N PRO A 187 -8.72 -1.76 0.84
CA PRO A 187 -9.67 -1.90 -0.24
C PRO A 187 -9.60 -0.68 -1.15
N THR A 188 -9.61 -0.94 -2.45
CA THR A 188 -9.63 0.12 -3.45
C THR A 188 -10.81 1.05 -3.19
N ILE A 189 -10.73 2.29 -3.67
CA ILE A 189 -11.85 3.23 -3.54
C ILE A 189 -13.16 2.65 -4.12
N ILE A 190 -13.07 1.74 -5.09
CA ILE A 190 -14.20 1.05 -5.69
C ILE A 190 -14.79 0.04 -4.70
N GLU A 191 -13.97 -0.83 -4.10
CA GLU A 191 -14.41 -1.83 -3.14
C GLU A 191 -14.98 -1.18 -1.87
N ALA A 192 -14.32 -0.12 -1.38
CA ALA A 192 -14.82 0.67 -0.26
C ALA A 192 -16.14 1.37 -0.60
N ALA A 193 -16.26 1.98 -1.78
CA ALA A 193 -17.50 2.59 -2.21
C ALA A 193 -18.64 1.56 -2.36
N MET A 194 -18.35 0.38 -2.91
CA MET A 194 -19.32 -0.72 -3.04
C MET A 194 -19.82 -1.17 -1.67
N ALA A 195 -18.92 -1.41 -0.72
CA ALA A 195 -19.31 -1.83 0.62
C ALA A 195 -20.12 -0.75 1.36
N LEU A 196 -19.68 0.52 1.33
CA LEU A 196 -20.42 1.64 1.94
C LEU A 196 -21.81 1.83 1.30
N TYR A 197 -21.89 1.75 -0.02
CA TYR A 197 -23.16 1.83 -0.76
C TYR A 197 -24.11 0.66 -0.43
N ASN A 198 -23.55 -0.45 0.07
CA ASN A 198 -24.29 -1.63 0.49
C ASN A 198 -24.74 -1.57 1.96
N GLY A 199 -24.47 -0.45 2.64
CA GLY A 199 -24.81 -0.26 4.04
C GLY A 199 -23.82 -0.90 5.01
N HIS A 200 -22.66 -1.37 4.53
CA HIS A 200 -21.56 -1.72 5.42
C HIS A 200 -20.98 -0.45 6.04
N SER A 201 -20.55 -0.58 7.28
CA SER A 201 -19.88 0.49 8.01
C SER A 201 -18.42 0.60 7.56
N VAL A 202 -17.74 1.71 7.85
CA VAL A 202 -16.31 1.87 7.51
C VAL A 202 -15.48 0.80 8.23
N GLU A 203 -15.92 0.44 9.42
CA GLU A 203 -15.39 -0.59 10.31
C GLU A 203 -15.49 -2.00 9.70
N ASP A 204 -16.50 -2.27 8.87
CA ASP A 204 -16.62 -3.55 8.16
C ASP A 204 -15.66 -3.65 6.96
N ILE A 205 -15.11 -2.52 6.52
CA ILE A 205 -14.37 -2.35 5.26
C ILE A 205 -12.86 -2.27 5.52
N SER A 206 -12.44 -1.50 6.51
CA SER A 206 -11.04 -1.44 6.94
C SER A 206 -10.80 -2.47 8.03
N ARG A 207 -9.94 -3.46 7.79
CA ARG A 207 -9.48 -4.35 8.86
C ARG A 207 -8.18 -3.82 9.45
N ARG A 208 -8.26 -3.25 10.66
CA ARG A 208 -7.16 -3.01 11.61
C ARG A 208 -6.06 -2.07 11.11
N SER A 209 -6.25 -0.77 11.29
CA SER A 209 -5.16 0.22 11.25
C SER A 209 -5.50 1.40 12.15
N ALA A 210 -4.49 2.14 12.66
CA ALA A 210 -4.71 3.38 13.41
C ALA A 210 -5.56 4.42 12.64
N ASP A 211 -5.51 4.34 11.30
CA ASP A 211 -6.36 5.12 10.40
C ASP A 211 -7.86 4.85 10.56
N GLU A 212 -8.26 3.67 11.02
CA GLU A 212 -9.67 3.30 11.25
C GLU A 212 -10.30 4.10 12.40
N ILE A 213 -9.54 4.30 13.49
CA ILE A 213 -9.97 5.12 14.63
C ILE A 213 -10.17 6.57 14.17
N ASN A 214 -9.19 7.11 13.44
CA ASN A 214 -9.25 8.49 12.95
C ASN A 214 -10.38 8.71 11.93
N LEU A 215 -10.64 7.73 11.05
CA LEU A 215 -11.72 7.81 10.06
C LEU A 215 -13.10 7.80 10.72
N ARG A 216 -13.27 7.00 11.77
CA ARG A 216 -14.50 6.93 12.56
C ARG A 216 -14.75 8.23 13.30
N GLU A 217 -13.78 8.70 14.09
CA GLU A 217 -13.91 9.95 14.85
C GLU A 217 -14.22 11.14 13.93
N THR A 218 -13.55 11.20 12.77
CA THR A 218 -13.81 12.25 11.76
C THR A 218 -15.24 12.14 11.20
N SER A 219 -15.68 10.94 10.84
CA SER A 219 -17.03 10.72 10.29
C SER A 219 -18.13 11.04 11.31
N ASP A 220 -17.93 10.66 12.57
CA ASP A 220 -18.87 10.90 13.67
C ASP A 220 -18.95 12.40 14.00
N THR A 221 -17.79 13.09 14.03
CA THR A 221 -17.74 14.55 14.22
C THR A 221 -18.48 15.29 13.12
N ILE A 222 -18.30 14.92 11.85
CA ILE A 222 -19.02 15.57 10.75
C ILE A 222 -20.51 15.26 10.80
N SER A 223 -20.89 14.02 11.15
CA SER A 223 -22.30 13.64 11.34
C SER A 223 -22.97 14.47 12.42
N GLU A 224 -22.26 14.74 13.52
CA GLU A 224 -22.73 15.61 14.60
C GLU A 224 -22.87 17.07 14.15
N VAL A 225 -21.91 17.59 13.37
CA VAL A 225 -22.03 18.94 12.77
C VAL A 225 -23.25 19.02 11.87
N ILE A 226 -23.53 18.00 11.05
CA ILE A 226 -24.72 17.94 10.20
C ILE A 226 -26.00 18.00 11.05
N ARG A 227 -26.08 17.18 12.12
CA ARG A 227 -27.23 17.14 13.04
C ARG A 227 -27.47 18.51 13.70
N LEU A 228 -26.43 19.09 14.29
CA LEU A 228 -26.48 20.39 14.95
C LEU A 228 -26.81 21.52 13.96
N SER A 229 -26.31 21.45 12.73
CA SER A 229 -26.62 22.43 11.69
C SER A 229 -28.09 22.40 11.31
N LYS A 230 -28.68 21.20 11.22
CA LYS A 230 -30.11 21.02 10.96
C LYS A 230 -30.96 21.54 12.11
N GLU A 231 -30.66 21.13 13.35
CA GLU A 231 -31.43 21.52 14.55
C GLU A 231 -31.45 23.03 14.77
N ASN A 232 -30.33 23.69 14.48
CA ASN A 232 -30.19 25.15 14.66
C ASN A 232 -30.48 25.95 13.38
N ALA A 233 -30.94 25.29 12.30
CA ALA A 233 -31.22 25.91 11.00
C ALA A 233 -30.05 26.78 10.45
N GLN A 234 -28.81 26.33 10.67
CA GLN A 234 -27.58 27.03 10.25
C GLN A 234 -26.88 26.30 9.09
N LYS A 235 -26.01 27.02 8.39
CA LYS A 235 -25.17 26.47 7.33
C LYS A 235 -23.75 26.28 7.86
N SER A 236 -23.16 25.11 7.60
CA SER A 236 -21.81 24.79 8.04
C SER A 236 -21.00 24.21 6.89
N ILE A 237 -19.71 24.55 6.87
CA ILE A 237 -18.73 24.04 5.93
C ILE A 237 -17.62 23.38 6.77
N CYS A 238 -17.35 22.10 6.50
CA CYS A 238 -16.30 21.34 7.18
C CYS A 238 -15.11 21.14 6.24
N PHE A 239 -13.93 21.56 6.66
CA PHE A 239 -12.69 21.32 5.94
C PHE A 239 -11.95 20.14 6.58
N VAL A 240 -11.86 19.02 5.86
CA VAL A 240 -11.17 17.82 6.33
C VAL A 240 -9.77 17.77 5.71
N THR A 241 -8.75 17.80 6.56
CA THR A 241 -7.34 17.74 6.17
C THR A 241 -6.74 16.37 6.48
N GLY A 242 -5.70 15.99 5.76
CA GLY A 242 -4.99 14.71 5.95
C GLY A 242 -4.02 14.45 4.82
N VAL A 243 -2.98 13.66 5.09
CA VAL A 243 -1.98 13.27 4.07
C VAL A 243 -2.64 12.55 2.88
N PRO A 244 -2.03 12.53 1.68
CA PRO A 244 -2.50 11.70 0.58
C PRO A 244 -2.69 10.24 1.05
N GLY A 245 -3.80 9.61 0.69
CA GLY A 245 -4.11 8.25 1.15
C GLY A 245 -4.80 8.12 2.51
N ALA A 246 -4.89 9.17 3.33
CA ALA A 246 -5.53 9.16 4.66
C ALA A 246 -7.07 8.93 4.68
N GLY A 247 -7.66 8.42 3.60
CA GLY A 247 -9.08 8.06 3.55
C GLY A 247 -10.07 9.22 3.52
N LYS A 248 -9.65 10.46 3.23
CA LYS A 248 -10.55 11.63 3.07
C LYS A 248 -11.75 11.37 2.15
N THR A 249 -11.51 10.70 1.02
CA THR A 249 -12.57 10.33 0.06
C THR A 249 -13.55 9.32 0.66
N LEU A 250 -13.04 8.39 1.49
CA LEU A 250 -13.83 7.36 2.15
C LEU A 250 -14.74 7.96 3.23
N VAL A 251 -14.26 8.97 3.98
CA VAL A 251 -15.09 9.78 4.89
C VAL A 251 -16.25 10.44 4.13
N GLY A 252 -15.96 11.10 3.01
CA GLY A 252 -16.98 11.75 2.18
C GLY A 252 -18.01 10.77 1.62
N LEU A 253 -17.57 9.60 1.15
CA LEU A 253 -18.45 8.53 0.68
C LEU A 253 -19.30 7.94 1.81
N ASN A 254 -18.73 7.73 3.01
CA ASN A 254 -19.43 7.20 4.18
C ASN A 254 -20.57 8.12 4.61
N ILE A 255 -20.30 9.42 4.74
CA ILE A 255 -21.31 10.41 5.12
C ILE A 255 -22.42 10.50 4.07
N ALA A 256 -22.05 10.54 2.79
CA ALA A 256 -23.03 10.61 1.72
C ALA A 256 -23.93 9.36 1.70
N THR A 257 -23.36 8.16 1.86
CA THR A 257 -24.12 6.89 1.86
C THR A 257 -25.04 6.77 3.07
N LYS A 258 -24.63 7.19 4.27
CA LYS A 258 -25.50 7.25 5.46
C LYS A 258 -26.77 8.08 5.25
N HIS A 259 -26.71 9.08 4.36
CA HIS A 259 -27.83 9.94 4.03
C HIS A 259 -28.30 9.82 2.57
N ILE A 260 -28.26 8.60 2.00
CA ILE A 260 -28.65 8.34 0.61
C ILE A 260 -30.17 8.38 0.36
N ASN A 261 -30.98 8.25 1.42
CA ASN A 261 -32.43 8.15 1.28
C ASN A 261 -33.04 9.51 0.90
N LYS A 262 -33.63 9.60 -0.29
CA LYS A 262 -34.29 10.80 -0.83
C LYS A 262 -35.46 11.32 0.00
N ASN A 263 -36.08 10.45 0.80
CA ASN A 263 -37.19 10.83 1.65
C ASN A 263 -36.73 11.40 3.01
N ASN A 264 -35.41 11.50 3.22
CA ASN A 264 -34.81 12.11 4.40
C ASN A 264 -34.35 13.53 4.04
N ASP A 265 -34.66 14.53 4.88
CA ASP A 265 -34.19 15.91 4.66
C ASP A 265 -32.66 16.04 4.67
N LEU A 266 -31.95 14.99 5.07
CA LEU A 266 -30.49 14.92 5.08
C LEU A 266 -29.91 14.40 3.76
N TYR A 267 -30.72 14.20 2.71
CA TYR A 267 -30.27 13.66 1.42
C TYR A 267 -28.94 14.29 0.96
N SER A 268 -27.93 13.44 0.82
CA SER A 268 -26.55 13.84 0.56
C SER A 268 -26.04 13.28 -0.76
N VAL A 269 -25.21 14.07 -1.44
CA VAL A 269 -24.57 13.71 -2.71
C VAL A 269 -23.06 13.78 -2.58
N PHE A 270 -22.37 12.87 -3.27
CA PHE A 270 -20.92 12.87 -3.35
C PHE A 270 -20.46 13.59 -4.64
N LEU A 271 -19.66 14.64 -4.49
CA LEU A 271 -19.13 15.44 -5.59
C LEU A 271 -17.62 15.21 -5.77
N SER A 272 -17.18 15.02 -7.01
CA SER A 272 -15.75 14.97 -7.34
C SER A 272 -15.45 15.68 -8.66
N GLY A 273 -14.31 16.35 -8.72
CA GLY A 273 -13.76 16.94 -9.96
C GLY A 273 -12.98 15.94 -10.82
N ASN A 274 -12.72 14.73 -10.31
CA ASN A 274 -12.05 13.66 -11.05
C ASN A 274 -13.09 12.90 -11.89
N GLY A 275 -13.31 13.37 -13.13
CA GLY A 275 -14.27 12.78 -14.08
C GLY A 275 -14.09 11.27 -14.32
N PRO A 276 -12.85 10.78 -14.56
CA PRO A 276 -12.59 9.34 -14.68
C PRO A 276 -13.01 8.54 -13.45
N LEU A 277 -12.68 9.02 -12.23
CA LEU A 277 -13.10 8.36 -10.99
C LEU A 277 -14.63 8.28 -10.87
N VAL A 278 -15.32 9.38 -11.17
CA VAL A 278 -16.79 9.44 -11.17
C VAL A 278 -17.38 8.39 -12.14
N ALA A 279 -16.83 8.27 -13.35
CA ALA A 279 -17.30 7.31 -14.34
C ALA A 279 -17.10 5.86 -13.88
N VAL A 280 -15.92 5.54 -13.34
CA VAL A 280 -15.58 4.21 -12.85
C VAL A 280 -16.46 3.81 -11.65
N LEU A 281 -16.61 4.70 -10.66
CA LEU A 281 -17.46 4.45 -9.50
C LEU A 281 -18.92 4.22 -9.90
N ARG A 282 -19.46 5.02 -10.82
CA ARG A 282 -20.84 4.86 -11.31
C ARG A 282 -21.05 3.50 -11.97
N GLU A 283 -20.14 3.08 -12.83
CA GLU A 283 -20.25 1.78 -13.50
C GLU A 283 -20.09 0.62 -12.52
N ALA A 284 -19.14 0.70 -11.59
CA ALA A 284 -18.91 -0.35 -10.59
C ALA A 284 -20.11 -0.54 -9.65
N LEU A 285 -20.63 0.54 -9.07
CA LEU A 285 -21.81 0.49 -8.20
C LEU A 285 -23.08 0.03 -8.92
N THR A 286 -23.23 0.42 -10.19
CA THR A 286 -24.36 -0.02 -11.00
C THR A 286 -24.30 -1.52 -11.27
N ARG A 287 -23.12 -2.06 -11.61
CA ARG A 287 -22.93 -3.50 -11.82
C ARG A 287 -23.19 -4.28 -10.55
N ASP A 288 -22.62 -3.84 -9.44
CA ASP A 288 -22.80 -4.46 -8.13
C ASP A 288 -24.28 -4.53 -7.73
N LYS A 289 -25.00 -3.40 -7.80
CA LYS A 289 -26.43 -3.36 -7.43
C LYS A 289 -27.30 -4.21 -8.35
N VAL A 290 -27.05 -4.22 -9.66
CA VAL A 290 -27.77 -5.10 -10.61
C VAL A 290 -27.53 -6.57 -10.28
N GLN A 291 -26.29 -6.95 -9.99
CA GLN A 291 -25.93 -8.32 -9.63
C GLN A 291 -26.63 -8.77 -8.34
N ARG A 292 -26.63 -7.93 -7.30
CA ARG A 292 -27.30 -8.23 -6.02
C ARG A 292 -28.80 -8.34 -6.13
N GLU A 293 -29.45 -7.45 -6.87
CA GLU A 293 -30.91 -7.56 -7.10
C GLU A 293 -31.24 -8.86 -7.84
N LYS A 294 -30.39 -9.27 -8.79
CA LYS A 294 -30.53 -10.56 -9.48
C LYS A 294 -30.37 -11.76 -8.53
N GLU A 295 -29.38 -11.72 -7.63
CA GLU A 295 -29.17 -12.75 -6.60
C GLU A 295 -30.34 -12.84 -5.60
N ARG A 296 -31.00 -11.72 -5.32
CA ARG A 296 -32.23 -11.64 -4.50
C ARG A 296 -33.51 -12.04 -5.25
N GLY A 297 -33.40 -12.43 -6.52
CA GLY A 297 -34.54 -12.83 -7.35
C GLY A 297 -35.33 -11.67 -7.98
N HIS A 298 -34.86 -10.43 -7.84
CA HIS A 298 -35.46 -9.26 -8.47
C HIS A 298 -34.84 -8.95 -9.84
N LYS A 299 -35.67 -8.45 -10.76
CA LYS A 299 -35.20 -7.92 -12.05
C LYS A 299 -34.98 -6.42 -11.95
N ALA A 300 -33.73 -6.00 -11.75
CA ALA A 300 -33.34 -4.60 -11.85
C ALA A 300 -32.82 -4.28 -13.27
N LYS A 301 -33.38 -3.26 -13.93
CA LYS A 301 -32.84 -2.78 -15.20
C LYS A 301 -31.60 -1.94 -14.95
N LYS A 302 -30.50 -2.22 -15.66
CA LYS A 302 -29.24 -1.47 -15.54
C LYS A 302 -29.44 0.05 -15.67
N GLY A 303 -30.33 0.50 -16.55
CA GLY A 303 -30.62 1.93 -16.76
C GLY A 303 -31.25 2.62 -15.54
N GLU A 304 -32.15 1.94 -14.83
CA GLU A 304 -32.82 2.47 -13.63
C GLU A 304 -31.81 2.59 -12.47
N VAL A 305 -31.02 1.53 -12.26
CA VAL A 305 -29.94 1.51 -11.27
C VAL A 305 -28.89 2.59 -11.56
N MET A 306 -28.48 2.73 -12.83
CA MET A 306 -27.52 3.76 -13.24
C MET A 306 -28.04 5.17 -12.99
N SER A 307 -29.35 5.40 -13.17
CA SER A 307 -29.98 6.69 -12.87
C SER A 307 -29.90 7.01 -11.37
N GLU A 308 -30.17 6.03 -10.52
CA GLU A 308 -30.06 6.16 -9.06
C GLU A 308 -28.62 6.49 -8.63
N VAL A 309 -27.64 5.72 -9.13
CA VAL A 309 -26.22 5.94 -8.82
C VAL A 309 -25.73 7.31 -9.33
N LYS A 310 -26.23 7.78 -10.49
CA LYS A 310 -25.91 9.10 -11.04
C LYS A 310 -26.39 10.25 -10.16
N MET A 311 -27.50 10.10 -9.45
CA MET A 311 -27.98 11.13 -8.52
C MET A 311 -27.15 11.20 -7.24
N PHE A 312 -26.58 10.07 -6.85
CA PHE A 312 -25.75 9.95 -5.66
C PHE A 312 -24.32 10.45 -5.89
N ILE A 313 -23.65 10.01 -6.96
CA ILE A 313 -22.28 10.40 -7.31
C ILE A 313 -22.31 11.31 -8.52
N GLN A 314 -21.84 12.54 -8.35
CA GLN A 314 -21.89 13.57 -9.39
C GLN A 314 -20.53 14.22 -9.66
N ASN A 315 -20.39 14.72 -10.89
CA ASN A 315 -19.23 15.49 -11.28
C ASN A 315 -19.44 16.96 -10.88
N VAL A 316 -18.48 17.55 -10.17
CA VAL A 316 -18.58 18.95 -9.71
C VAL A 316 -18.69 19.95 -10.86
N HIS A 317 -18.11 19.64 -12.02
CA HIS A 317 -18.14 20.54 -13.19
C HIS A 317 -19.56 20.77 -13.70
N ASN A 318 -20.45 19.77 -13.56
CA ASN A 318 -21.85 19.91 -13.96
C ASN A 318 -22.59 21.00 -13.15
N PHE A 319 -22.24 21.16 -11.87
CA PHE A 319 -22.84 22.19 -11.00
C PHE A 319 -22.20 23.56 -11.19
N ARG A 320 -20.88 23.58 -11.41
CA ARG A 320 -20.16 24.83 -11.67
C ARG A 320 -20.66 25.48 -12.96
N ASP A 321 -20.81 24.68 -14.01
CA ASP A 321 -21.17 25.19 -15.33
C ASP A 321 -22.65 25.64 -15.39
N GLU A 322 -23.55 25.04 -14.60
CA GLU A 322 -24.92 25.54 -14.40
C GLU A 322 -24.98 26.80 -13.52
N GLY A 323 -24.22 26.85 -12.41
CA GLY A 323 -24.19 28.01 -11.50
C GLY A 323 -23.53 29.27 -12.07
N LEU A 324 -22.80 29.13 -13.19
CA LEU A 324 -22.22 30.26 -13.95
C LEU A 324 -23.20 30.85 -14.99
N ILE A 325 -24.34 30.21 -15.24
CA ILE A 325 -25.39 30.72 -16.15
C ILE A 325 -26.23 31.81 -15.46
N ASP A 326 -26.27 31.80 -14.12
CA ASP A 326 -27.01 32.74 -13.28
C ASP A 326 -26.17 33.93 -12.75
N ILE A 327 -24.94 34.14 -13.27
CA ILE A 327 -24.07 35.31 -13.01
C ILE A 327 -23.95 36.16 -14.26
#